data_AF-A0A8B6F8R7-F1
#
_entry.id   AF-A0A8B6F8R7-F1
#
_cell.length_a   1.000
_cell.length_b   1.000
_cell.length_c   1.000
_cell.angle_alpha   90.00
_cell.angle_beta   90.00
_cell.angle_gamma   90.00
#
_symmetry.space_group_name_H-M   'P 1'
#
loop_
_entity.id
_entity.type
_entity.pdbx_description
1 polymer ?
#
loop_
_entity_poly.entity_id
_entity_poly.type
_entity_poly.pdbx_seq_one_letter_code
_entity_poly.pdbx_strand_id
1 'polypeptide(L)'
;MENETVTKVITLDKYCYGLSSSDDSLVVGLIDDEIRIIDLEGNTLKSIQVKSESNLDYLVYCNDRVIYSDYVGNAVYCVDGDQVNRSGNIHRIYQDHKDFVQILMVTLL
;
A
#
# COMPACT_ATOMS: atom_id res chain seq x y z
N MET A 1 15.83 21.15 17.76
CA MET A 1 15.83 20.19 16.63
C MET A 1 16.15 18.86 17.24
N GLU A 2 15.13 18.03 17.42
CA GLU A 2 15.35 16.64 17.82
C GLU A 2 15.95 15.92 16.60
N ASN A 3 17.04 15.19 16.82
CA ASN A 3 17.64 14.39 15.77
C ASN A 3 16.67 13.24 15.47
N GLU A 4 16.16 13.17 14.25
CA GLU A 4 15.47 11.97 13.76
C GLU A 4 16.45 10.80 13.85
N THR A 5 16.12 9.82 14.69
CA THR A 5 16.92 8.62 14.86
C THR A 5 16.45 7.62 13.83
N VAL A 6 17.25 7.42 12.78
CA VAL A 6 17.04 6.31 11.84
C VAL A 6 17.47 5.03 12.52
N THR A 7 16.49 4.24 12.96
CA THR A 7 16.75 3.00 13.71
C THR A 7 17.10 1.83 12.78
N LYS A 8 16.66 1.87 11.51
CA LYS A 8 16.84 0.77 10.55
C LYS A 8 16.66 1.21 9.10
N VAL A 9 17.39 0.56 8.19
CA VAL A 9 17.22 0.69 6.74
C VAL A 9 16.85 -0.67 6.17
N ILE A 10 15.70 -0.75 5.49
CA ILE A 10 15.26 -1.95 4.76
C ILE A 10 15.43 -1.65 3.27
N THR A 11 16.24 -2.46 2.60
CA THR A 11 16.48 -2.34 1.15
C THR A 11 15.59 -3.32 0.41
N LEU A 12 14.93 -2.84 -0.64
CA LEU A 12 14.10 -3.65 -1.53
C LEU A 12 14.85 -3.97 -2.81
N ASP A 13 14.56 -5.13 -3.40
CA ASP A 13 15.11 -5.59 -4.68
C ASP A 13 14.42 -4.95 -5.90
N LYS A 14 13.33 -4.20 -5.67
CA LYS A 14 12.46 -3.61 -6.71
C LYS A 14 12.06 -2.18 -6.37
N TYR A 15 11.64 -1.44 -7.40
CA TYR A 15 11.05 -0.11 -7.24
C TYR A 15 9.72 -0.18 -6.49
N CYS A 16 9.49 0.80 -5.61
CA CYS A 16 8.30 0.94 -4.79
C CYS A 16 7.45 2.12 -5.27
N TYR A 17 6.13 1.91 -5.36
CA TYR A 17 5.14 2.96 -5.70
C TYR A 17 4.31 3.41 -4.52
N GLY A 18 4.16 2.56 -3.50
CA GLY A 18 3.34 2.85 -2.32
C GLY A 18 3.87 2.12 -1.10
N LEU A 19 3.80 2.80 0.04
CA LEU A 19 4.22 2.26 1.32
C LEU A 19 3.17 2.62 2.37
N SER A 20 2.79 1.62 3.17
CA SER A 20 1.92 1.77 4.32
C SER A 20 2.48 0.94 5.48
N SER A 21 2.24 1.35 6.72
CA SER A 21 2.81 0.70 7.90
C SER A 21 1.74 0.39 8.94
N SER A 22 1.87 -0.74 9.61
CA SER A 22 1.26 -1.03 10.91
C SER A 22 2.34 -0.99 12.02
N ASP A 23 1.95 -1.33 13.24
CA ASP A 23 2.86 -1.40 14.40
C ASP A 23 3.97 -2.46 14.24
N ASP A 24 3.74 -3.48 13.41
CA ASP A 24 4.56 -4.69 13.31
C ASP A 24 5.02 -5.02 11.88
N SER A 25 4.49 -4.32 10.87
CA SER A 25 4.78 -4.62 9.47
C SER A 25 4.72 -3.40 8.56
N LEU A 26 5.34 -3.56 7.40
CA LEU A 26 5.31 -2.64 6.28
C LEU A 26 4.65 -3.34 5.11
N VAL A 27 3.69 -2.67 4.48
CA VAL A 27 3.09 -3.09 3.22
C VAL A 27 3.64 -2.22 2.11
N VAL A 28 4.18 -2.86 1.08
CA VAL A 28 4.92 -2.23 0.01
C VAL A 28 4.34 -2.68 -1.33
N GLY A 29 4.01 -1.71 -2.20
CA GLY A 29 3.59 -1.96 -3.58
C GLY A 29 4.77 -1.82 -4.53
N LEU A 30 5.03 -2.85 -5.34
CA LEU A 30 6.20 -2.97 -6.21
C LEU A 30 5.82 -2.92 -7.70
N ILE A 31 6.81 -2.63 -8.56
CA ILE A 31 6.66 -2.41 -10.01
C ILE A 31 6.11 -3.57 -10.84
N ASP A 32 6.19 -4.80 -10.36
CA ASP A 32 5.70 -5.97 -11.08
C ASP A 32 4.30 -6.40 -10.61
N ASP A 33 3.46 -5.43 -10.23
CA ASP A 33 2.14 -5.67 -9.66
C ASP A 33 2.18 -6.64 -8.46
N GLU A 34 3.21 -6.48 -7.62
CA GLU A 34 3.42 -7.29 -6.43
C GLU A 34 3.24 -6.41 -5.20
N ILE A 35 2.40 -6.84 -4.26
CA ILE A 35 2.32 -6.26 -2.91
C ILE A 35 3.03 -7.19 -1.94
N ARG A 36 3.99 -6.67 -1.18
CA ARG A 36 4.66 -7.41 -0.11
C ARG A 36 4.28 -6.86 1.25
N ILE A 37 4.01 -7.77 2.18
CA ILE A 37 3.96 -7.50 3.61
C ILE A 37 5.29 -7.98 4.19
N ILE A 38 6.00 -7.06 4.83
CA ILE A 38 7.36 -7.27 5.34
C ILE A 38 7.34 -6.95 6.83
N ASP A 39 7.96 -7.77 7.67
CA ASP A 39 8.13 -7.41 9.07
C ASP A 39 9.14 -6.26 9.24
N LEU A 40 9.23 -5.69 10.45
CA LEU A 40 10.22 -4.66 10.77
C LEU A 40 11.67 -5.20 10.76
N GLU A 41 11.86 -6.52 10.57
CA GLU A 41 13.15 -7.15 10.33
C GLU A 41 13.56 -7.19 8.86
N GLY A 42 12.66 -6.83 7.94
CA GLY A 42 12.90 -6.89 6.51
C GLY A 42 12.57 -8.24 5.88
N ASN A 43 12.01 -9.18 6.64
CA ASN A 43 11.58 -10.47 6.13
C ASN A 43 10.21 -10.35 5.46
N THR A 44 10.06 -10.95 4.28
CA THR A 44 8.76 -11.03 3.62
C THR A 44 7.87 -12.03 4.36
N LEU A 45 6.79 -11.52 4.95
CA LEU A 45 5.73 -12.31 5.58
C LEU A 45 4.76 -12.84 4.52
N LYS A 46 4.49 -12.02 3.49
CA LYS A 46 3.55 -12.34 2.43
C LYS A 46 3.86 -11.61 1.13
N SER A 47 3.65 -12.28 0.01
CA SER A 47 3.60 -11.69 -1.33
C SER A 47 2.24 -11.93 -1.95
N ILE A 48 1.65 -10.88 -2.52
CA ILE A 48 0.35 -10.91 -3.20
C ILE A 48 0.58 -10.40 -4.62
N GLN A 49 0.32 -11.27 -5.60
CA GLN A 49 0.28 -10.84 -6.99
C GLN A 49 -1.06 -10.18 -7.27
N VAL A 50 -1.04 -8.90 -7.62
CA VAL A 50 -2.22 -8.18 -8.06
C VAL A 50 -2.25 -8.16 -9.57
N LYS A 51 -3.44 -8.30 -10.16
CA LYS A 51 -3.64 -8.13 -11.61
C LYS A 51 -3.98 -6.68 -11.84
N SER A 52 -2.98 -5.83 -11.89
CA SER A 52 -3.18 -4.45 -12.30
C SER A 52 -2.79 -4.34 -13.77
N GLU A 53 -3.70 -3.92 -14.65
CA GLU A 53 -3.33 -3.57 -16.03
C GLU A 53 -2.59 -2.21 -16.09
N SER A 54 -2.28 -1.62 -14.94
CA SER A 54 -1.72 -0.28 -14.78
C SER A 54 -1.07 -0.19 -13.41
N ASN A 55 0.06 0.50 -13.27
CA ASN A 55 0.80 0.67 -12.01
C ASN A 55 -0.09 0.89 -10.76
N LEU A 56 0.37 0.49 -9.59
CA LEU A 56 -0.29 0.81 -8.31
C LEU A 56 -0.14 2.30 -7.99
N ASP A 57 -1.23 2.97 -7.60
CA ASP A 57 -1.22 4.41 -7.26
C ASP A 57 -1.42 4.66 -5.77
N TYR A 58 -2.41 4.01 -5.13
CA TYR A 58 -2.61 4.08 -3.68
C TYR A 58 -2.43 2.72 -3.02
N LEU A 59 -1.85 2.72 -1.81
CA LEU A 59 -1.67 1.54 -0.97
C LEU A 59 -1.89 1.92 0.50
N VAL A 60 -2.84 1.27 1.15
CA VAL A 60 -3.19 1.47 2.56
C VAL A 60 -3.26 0.12 3.23
N TYR A 61 -2.62 -0.03 4.38
CA TYR A 61 -2.75 -1.20 5.24
C TYR A 61 -3.54 -0.84 6.49
N CYS A 62 -4.66 -1.52 6.72
CA CYS A 62 -5.53 -1.25 7.86
C CYS A 62 -6.31 -2.51 8.24
N ASN A 63 -6.35 -2.84 9.55
CA ASN A 63 -7.09 -3.99 10.08
C ASN A 63 -6.79 -5.30 9.31
N ASP A 64 -5.50 -5.61 9.13
CA ASP A 64 -5.01 -6.79 8.40
C ASP A 64 -5.44 -6.89 6.93
N ARG A 65 -5.88 -5.76 6.35
CA ARG A 65 -6.32 -5.67 4.96
C ARG A 65 -5.46 -4.68 4.21
N VAL A 66 -5.12 -5.06 2.97
CA VAL A 66 -4.48 -4.15 2.03
C VAL A 66 -5.53 -3.56 1.12
N ILE A 67 -5.65 -2.25 1.12
CA ILE A 67 -6.51 -1.50 0.22
C ILE A 67 -5.61 -0.81 -0.79
N TYR A 68 -5.86 -1.03 -2.08
CA TYR A 68 -5.08 -0.38 -3.13
C TYR A 68 -5.96 0.07 -4.29
N SER A 69 -5.41 0.96 -5.12
CA SER A 69 -6.06 1.39 -6.37
C SER A 69 -5.22 1.09 -7.60
N ASP A 70 -5.90 1.02 -8.74
CA ASP A 70 -5.23 1.17 -10.03
C ASP A 70 -4.83 2.63 -10.30
N TYR A 71 -3.78 2.85 -11.10
CA TYR A 71 -3.35 4.17 -11.58
C TYR A 71 -4.40 4.91 -12.41
N VAL A 72 -5.36 4.19 -12.96
CA VAL A 72 -6.50 4.81 -13.66
C VAL A 72 -7.45 5.49 -12.67
N GLY A 73 -7.28 5.25 -11.36
CA GLY A 73 -7.96 5.95 -10.28
C GLY A 73 -9.45 5.62 -10.15
N ASN A 74 -9.90 4.51 -10.74
CA ASN A 74 -11.33 4.23 -10.88
C ASN A 74 -11.82 3.15 -9.91
N ALA A 75 -10.97 2.16 -9.58
CA ALA A 75 -11.36 1.04 -8.74
C ALA A 75 -10.48 0.94 -7.49
N VAL A 76 -11.12 0.52 -6.40
CA VAL A 76 -10.44 0.14 -5.16
C VAL A 76 -10.58 -1.36 -4.98
N TYR A 77 -9.46 -1.97 -4.62
CA TYR A 77 -9.35 -3.39 -4.33
C TYR A 77 -8.98 -3.57 -2.86
N CYS A 78 -9.56 -4.57 -2.23
CA CYS A 78 -9.16 -5.04 -0.91
C CYS A 78 -8.56 -6.43 -1.08
N VAL A 79 -7.41 -6.63 -0.47
CA VAL A 79 -6.85 -7.95 -0.24
C VAL A 79 -7.36 -8.42 1.11
N ASP A 80 -8.13 -9.50 1.12
CA ASP A 80 -8.56 -10.23 2.32
C ASP A 80 -7.99 -11.65 2.24
N GLY A 81 -7.00 -11.96 3.07
CA GLY A 81 -6.20 -13.17 2.91
C GLY A 81 -5.47 -13.17 1.56
N ASP A 82 -5.66 -14.22 0.76
CA ASP A 82 -5.04 -14.37 -0.57
C ASP A 82 -5.96 -13.89 -1.71
N GLN A 83 -7.16 -13.40 -1.39
CA GLN A 83 -8.14 -12.98 -2.39
C GLN A 83 -8.09 -11.48 -2.60
N VAL A 84 -8.03 -11.09 -3.86
CA VAL A 84 -8.16 -9.71 -4.32
C VAL A 84 -9.61 -9.49 -4.75
N ASN A 85 -10.33 -8.63 -4.03
CA ASN A 85 -11.72 -8.33 -4.31
C ASN A 85 -11.88 -6.85 -4.70
N ARG A 86 -12.59 -6.58 -5.80
CA ARG A 86 -13.04 -5.21 -6.09
C ARG A 86 -13.97 -4.80 -4.96
N SER A 87 -13.53 -3.79 -4.22
CA SER A 87 -14.18 -3.37 -2.98
C SER A 87 -14.94 -2.08 -3.14
N GLY A 88 -14.67 -1.30 -4.19
CA GLY A 88 -15.36 -0.03 -4.39
C GLY A 88 -14.89 0.77 -5.59
N ASN A 89 -15.40 2.01 -5.63
CA ASN A 89 -14.92 3.05 -6.54
C ASN A 89 -14.36 4.22 -5.71
N ILE A 90 -13.36 4.89 -6.26
CA ILE A 90 -12.79 6.09 -5.67
C ILE A 90 -13.72 7.27 -5.96
N HIS A 91 -14.11 8.02 -4.93
CA HIS A 91 -14.90 9.24 -5.11
C HIS A 91 -14.06 10.50 -5.03
N ARG A 92 -13.05 10.51 -4.15
CA ARG A 92 -12.16 11.66 -3.97
C ARG A 92 -10.86 11.22 -3.33
N ILE A 93 -9.77 11.82 -3.80
CA ILE A 93 -8.43 11.69 -3.23
C ILE A 93 -8.05 13.06 -2.69
N TYR A 94 -7.64 13.12 -1.42
CA TYR A 94 -6.97 14.28 -0.85
C TYR A 94 -5.52 13.94 -0.60
N GLN A 95 -4.61 14.72 -1.18
CA GLN A 95 -3.18 14.60 -0.94
C GLN A 95 -2.69 15.94 -0.40
N ASP A 96 -2.21 15.94 0.84
CA ASP A 96 -1.45 17.07 1.36
C ASP A 96 0.03 16.85 1.06
N HIS A 97 0.57 17.67 0.16
CA HIS A 97 1.98 17.60 -0.26
C HIS A 97 2.97 18.03 0.82
N LYS A 98 2.51 18.64 1.93
CA LYS A 98 3.39 19.09 3.01
C LYS A 98 3.65 18.02 4.06
N ASP A 99 2.64 17.22 4.39
CA ASP A 99 2.68 16.28 5.52
C ASP A 99 2.57 14.80 5.09
N PHE A 100 2.58 14.51 3.78
CA PHE A 100 2.35 13.16 3.23
C PHE A 100 1.07 12.48 3.77
N VAL A 101 0.04 13.28 4.09
CA VAL A 101 -1.27 12.74 4.49
C VAL A 101 -2.11 12.54 3.24
N GLN A 102 -2.43 11.28 2.94
CA GLN A 102 -3.38 10.92 1.90
C GLN A 102 -4.68 10.40 2.55
N ILE A 103 -5.81 11.03 2.21
CA ILE A 103 -7.14 10.59 2.64
C ILE A 103 -7.88 10.06 1.41
N LEU A 104 -8.12 8.76 1.40
CA LEU A 104 -8.90 8.09 0.37
C LEU A 104 -10.36 7.95 0.83
N MET A 105 -11.30 8.54 0.09
CA MET A 105 -12.73 8.31 0.30
C MET A 105 -13.28 7.34 -0.74
N VAL A 106 -13.77 6.20 -0.26
CA VAL A 106 -14.29 5.10 -1.07
C VAL A 106 -15.74 4.80 -0.69
N THR A 107 -16.54 4.36 -1.66
CA THR A 107 -17.79 3.65 -1.36
C THR A 107 -17.50 2.16 -1.47
N LEU A 108 -17.70 1.44 -0.36
CA LEU A 108 -17.59 -0.02 -0.35
C LEU A 108 -18.87 -0.65 -0.92
N LEU A 109 -18.70 -1.70 -1.74
CA LEU A 109 -19.80 -2.50 -2.30
C LEU A 109 -20.33 -3.53 -1.30
#